data_AF-X0X809-F1
#
_entry.id   AF-X0X809-F1
#
_cell.length_a   1.000
_cell.length_b   1.000
_cell.length_c   1.000
_cell.angle_alpha   90.00
_cell.angle_beta   90.00
_cell.angle_gamma   90.00
#
_symmetry.space_group_name_H-M   'P 1'
#
loop_
_entity.id
_entity.type
_entity.pdbx_description
1 polymer ?
#
loop_
_entity_poly.entity_id
_entity_poly.type
_entity_poly.pdbx_seq_one_letter_code
_entity_poly.pdbx_strand_id
1 'polypeptide(L)'
;NLQGVVELLSRYGIGGSGFYEALNLFGVDGPIDCQANPEWCKAWYPTRDGWWWFATRMSSASEIREFPFWSLQFGDLHPHVMAMPFILMAGAVALEHLLSDEPLDGRYVFNHPWRIVFTALAVGSLGFIQSWNLPAAFFVLGAAVLLSNVIRYGGWRRGAIGDSVAVVAPLAALSALLFLPYYLSSSPPFRGLKLVEVLHRPGYFPEDSTVTPLIHFLLFWLPLLVPVVAFAAWYLLSRRLD
;
A
#
# COMPACT_ATOMS: atom_id res chain seq x y z
N ASN A 1 -13.41 7.81 -0.44
CA ASN A 1 -12.49 8.96 -0.36
C ASN A 1 -12.75 9.69 0.97
N LEU A 2 -11.82 9.65 1.93
CA LEU A 2 -12.00 10.29 3.25
C LEU A 2 -12.02 11.82 3.17
N GLN A 3 -11.35 12.41 2.18
CA GLN A 3 -11.42 13.84 1.95
C GLN A 3 -12.85 14.32 1.74
N GLY A 4 -13.64 13.60 0.96
CA GLY A 4 -15.05 13.96 0.73
C GLY A 4 -15.87 14.00 2.02
N VAL A 5 -15.52 13.16 3.02
CA VAL A 5 -16.15 13.21 4.35
C VAL A 5 -15.76 14.51 5.06
N VAL A 6 -14.47 14.87 5.06
CA VAL A 6 -13.98 16.09 5.70
C VAL A 6 -14.56 17.36 5.03
N GLU A 7 -14.61 17.39 3.70
CA GLU A 7 -15.22 18.51 2.96
C GLU A 7 -16.72 18.61 3.25
N LEU A 8 -17.42 17.49 3.43
CA LEU A 8 -18.82 17.48 3.84
C LEU A 8 -19.01 18.06 5.24
N LEU A 9 -18.16 17.68 6.21
CA LEU A 9 -18.16 18.28 7.55
C LEU A 9 -17.95 19.79 7.48
N SER A 10 -16.99 20.23 6.65
CA SER A 10 -16.69 21.64 6.42
C SER A 10 -17.89 22.40 5.83
N ARG A 11 -18.59 21.80 4.86
CA ARG A 11 -19.82 22.35 4.27
C ARG A 11 -20.94 22.56 5.28
N TYR A 12 -21.08 21.69 6.28
CA TYR A 12 -22.11 21.79 7.31
C TYR A 12 -21.65 22.56 8.56
N GLY A 13 -20.46 23.15 8.53
CA GLY A 13 -19.91 23.90 9.65
C GLY A 13 -19.57 23.06 10.87
N ILE A 14 -19.30 21.77 10.67
CA ILE A 14 -18.93 20.84 11.74
C ILE A 14 -17.42 20.93 11.95
N GLY A 15 -16.98 21.14 13.20
CA GLY A 15 -15.57 21.28 13.56
C GLY A 15 -15.08 22.75 13.50
N GLY A 16 -14.17 23.12 14.39
CA GLY A 16 -13.54 24.45 14.41
C GLY A 16 -12.28 24.50 13.54
N SER A 17 -11.70 25.69 13.34
CA SER A 17 -10.46 25.88 12.57
C SER A 17 -9.32 24.97 13.03
N GLY A 18 -9.11 24.83 14.35
CA GLY A 18 -8.07 23.94 14.89
C GLY A 18 -8.26 22.46 14.56
N PHE A 19 -9.48 21.99 14.30
CA PHE A 19 -9.72 20.63 13.82
C PHE A 19 -9.20 20.44 12.39
N TYR A 20 -9.49 21.40 11.50
CA TYR A 20 -9.03 21.36 10.11
C TYR A 20 -7.52 21.57 10.00
N GLU A 21 -6.97 22.47 10.82
CA GLU A 21 -5.53 22.67 10.96
C GLU A 21 -4.82 21.38 11.41
N ALA A 22 -5.39 20.65 12.38
CA ALA A 22 -4.85 19.37 12.83
C ALA A 22 -4.89 18.28 11.74
N LEU A 23 -5.91 18.28 10.87
CA LEU A 23 -5.98 17.38 9.72
C LEU A 23 -4.97 17.75 8.63
N ASN A 24 -4.63 19.05 8.53
CA ASN A 24 -3.64 19.59 7.59
C ASN A 24 -3.89 19.08 6.16
N LEU A 25 -5.10 19.29 5.65
CA LEU A 25 -5.50 18.90 4.29
C LEU A 25 -5.49 20.10 3.38
N PHE A 26 -4.87 19.96 2.21
CA PHE A 26 -4.75 21.06 1.28
C PHE A 26 -6.12 21.51 0.77
N GLY A 27 -6.42 22.80 0.93
CA GLY A 27 -7.67 23.39 0.46
C GLY A 27 -8.87 23.23 1.38
N VAL A 28 -8.69 22.66 2.58
CA VAL A 28 -9.74 22.50 3.60
C VAL A 28 -9.26 23.10 4.93
N ASP A 29 -9.35 24.43 5.03
CA ASP A 29 -8.79 25.19 6.17
C ASP A 29 -9.79 25.45 7.30
N GLY A 30 -11.06 25.06 7.12
CA GLY A 30 -12.12 25.38 8.06
C GLY A 30 -13.51 25.07 7.54
N PRO A 31 -14.56 25.38 8.32
CA PRO A 31 -15.93 25.49 7.84
C PRO A 31 -16.05 26.38 6.60
N ILE A 32 -16.82 25.95 5.60
CA ILE A 32 -17.16 26.80 4.46
C ILE A 32 -18.16 27.87 4.90
N ASP A 33 -17.79 29.13 4.70
CA ASP A 33 -18.73 30.24 4.81
C ASP A 33 -19.59 30.30 3.53
N CYS A 34 -20.77 29.70 3.59
CA CYS A 34 -21.74 29.70 2.49
C CYS A 34 -22.40 31.06 2.25
N GLN A 35 -22.33 32.01 3.19
CA GLN A 35 -22.81 33.38 2.95
C GLN A 35 -21.81 34.15 2.10
N ALA A 36 -20.52 34.00 2.42
CA ALA A 36 -19.45 34.59 1.62
C ALA A 36 -19.25 33.89 0.26
N ASN A 37 -19.43 32.56 0.21
CA ASN A 37 -19.21 31.74 -0.99
C ASN A 37 -20.43 30.85 -1.32
N PRO A 38 -21.58 31.43 -1.72
CA PRO A 38 -22.81 30.67 -1.97
C PRO A 38 -22.64 29.63 -3.08
N GLU A 39 -21.75 29.89 -4.03
CA GLU A 39 -21.40 29.00 -5.14
C GLU A 39 -20.83 27.65 -4.70
N TRP A 40 -20.17 27.58 -3.54
CA TRP A 40 -19.60 26.34 -2.99
C TRP A 40 -20.63 25.50 -2.22
N CYS A 41 -21.84 26.04 -2.08
CA CYS A 41 -22.90 25.49 -1.23
C CYS A 41 -24.21 25.24 -1.97
N LYS A 42 -24.17 25.18 -3.31
CA LYS A 42 -25.36 25.03 -4.18
C LYS A 42 -26.09 23.70 -4.02
N ALA A 43 -25.40 22.68 -3.53
CA ALA A 43 -25.96 21.35 -3.30
C ALA A 43 -25.79 20.93 -1.82
N TRP A 44 -26.33 19.75 -1.51
CA TRP A 44 -26.13 19.08 -0.21
C TRP A 44 -24.67 18.67 0.04
N TYR A 45 -23.84 18.67 -1.00
CA TYR A 45 -22.40 18.44 -0.97
C TYR A 45 -21.62 19.71 -1.37
N PRO A 46 -20.32 19.81 -1.06
CA PRO A 46 -19.48 20.94 -1.47
C PRO A 46 -19.42 21.04 -3.01
N THR A 47 -19.79 22.19 -3.57
CA THR A 47 -19.80 22.44 -5.03
C THR A 47 -18.62 23.29 -5.49
N ARG A 48 -17.57 23.40 -4.67
CA ARG A 48 -16.36 24.13 -5.02
C ARG A 48 -15.63 23.45 -6.19
N ASP A 49 -15.24 24.25 -7.18
CA ASP A 49 -14.43 23.77 -8.31
C ASP A 49 -13.06 23.29 -7.84
N GLY A 50 -12.50 22.29 -8.54
CA GLY A 50 -11.19 21.73 -8.22
C GLY A 50 -11.18 20.75 -7.05
N TRP A 51 -12.34 20.25 -6.58
CA TRP A 51 -12.45 19.20 -5.56
C TRP A 51 -11.53 17.99 -5.85
N TRP A 52 -11.43 17.59 -7.12
CA TRP A 52 -10.57 16.49 -7.55
C TRP A 52 -9.08 16.82 -7.44
N TRP A 53 -8.71 18.10 -7.56
CA TRP A 53 -7.32 18.57 -7.43
C TRP A 53 -6.89 18.68 -5.97
N PHE A 54 -7.81 19.05 -5.08
CA PHE A 54 -7.55 19.00 -3.65
C PHE A 54 -7.37 17.54 -3.19
N ALA A 55 -8.09 16.60 -3.79
CA ALA A 55 -7.98 15.16 -3.52
C ALA A 55 -6.66 14.50 -3.90
N THR A 56 -5.76 15.20 -4.60
CA THR A 56 -4.41 14.71 -4.91
C THR A 56 -3.33 15.22 -3.96
N ARG A 57 -3.69 16.00 -2.94
CA ARG A 57 -2.75 16.74 -2.08
C ARG A 57 -3.04 16.57 -0.61
N MET A 58 -2.01 16.26 0.18
CA MET A 58 -2.09 16.26 1.64
C MET A 58 -1.17 17.32 2.24
N SER A 59 -1.72 18.35 2.89
CA SER A 59 -1.00 19.53 3.39
C SER A 59 -0.63 20.57 2.33
N SER A 60 0.12 20.23 1.27
CA SER A 60 0.69 21.25 0.38
C SER A 60 0.20 21.20 -1.07
N ALA A 61 0.32 22.32 -1.79
CA ALA A 61 0.07 22.40 -3.22
C ALA A 61 1.09 21.64 -4.09
N SER A 62 2.29 21.43 -3.55
CA SER A 62 3.47 20.98 -4.29
C SER A 62 3.70 19.47 -4.25
N GLU A 63 2.85 18.73 -3.56
CA GLU A 63 2.89 17.27 -3.51
C GLU A 63 1.77 16.62 -4.32
N ILE A 64 1.89 15.29 -4.47
CA ILE A 64 0.94 14.43 -5.17
C ILE A 64 0.69 13.19 -4.30
N ARG A 65 0.41 13.39 -3.01
CA ARG A 65 -0.05 12.30 -2.15
C ARG A 65 -1.56 12.26 -2.20
N GLU A 66 -2.05 11.37 -3.04
CA GLU A 66 -3.45 11.29 -3.38
C GLU A 66 -4.23 10.48 -2.35
N PHE A 67 -5.50 10.83 -2.14
CA PHE A 67 -6.40 9.94 -1.43
C PHE A 67 -6.58 8.64 -2.23
N PRO A 68 -6.62 7.44 -1.59
CA PRO A 68 -6.39 6.17 -2.29
C PRO A 68 -7.37 5.82 -3.41
N PHE A 69 -8.54 6.47 -3.42
CA PHE A 69 -9.58 6.24 -4.42
C PHE A 69 -9.45 7.15 -5.66
N TRP A 70 -8.61 8.18 -5.61
CA TRP A 70 -8.55 9.20 -6.65
C TRP A 70 -8.18 8.62 -8.02
N SER A 71 -7.06 7.90 -8.12
CA SER A 71 -6.57 7.38 -9.39
C SER A 71 -7.52 6.33 -9.98
N LEU A 72 -8.24 5.59 -9.13
CA LEU A 72 -9.31 4.67 -9.54
C LEU A 72 -10.52 5.41 -10.14
N GLN A 73 -10.95 6.50 -9.51
CA GLN A 73 -12.09 7.30 -9.98
C GLN A 73 -11.85 7.88 -11.38
N PHE A 74 -10.61 8.24 -11.70
CA PHE A 74 -10.24 8.85 -12.98
C PHE A 74 -9.67 7.85 -13.99
N GLY A 75 -9.51 6.58 -13.64
CA GLY A 75 -8.86 5.60 -14.51
C GLY A 75 -7.41 5.95 -14.82
N ASP A 76 -6.75 6.67 -13.90
CA ASP A 76 -5.37 7.08 -14.03
C ASP A 76 -4.47 5.88 -13.72
N LEU A 77 -3.77 5.39 -14.75
CA LEU A 77 -2.90 4.21 -14.69
C LEU A 77 -1.57 4.51 -13.99
N HIS A 78 -1.64 5.08 -12.79
CA HIS A 78 -0.50 5.25 -11.92
C HIS A 78 0.10 3.89 -11.54
N PRO A 79 1.41 3.83 -11.25
CA PRO A 79 2.10 2.60 -10.86
C PRO A 79 1.39 1.78 -9.79
N HIS A 80 0.85 2.44 -8.76
CA HIS A 80 0.17 1.75 -7.66
C HIS A 80 -1.18 1.14 -8.11
N VAL A 81 -1.91 1.76 -9.04
CA VAL A 81 -3.14 1.20 -9.64
C VAL A 81 -2.81 0.01 -10.52
N MET A 82 -1.82 0.17 -11.40
CA MET A 82 -1.37 -0.92 -12.29
C MET A 82 -0.84 -2.12 -11.50
N ALA A 83 -0.26 -1.89 -10.32
CA ALA A 83 0.26 -2.95 -9.45
C ALA A 83 -0.85 -3.74 -8.72
N MET A 84 -2.03 -3.16 -8.47
CA MET A 84 -3.11 -3.80 -7.70
C MET A 84 -3.43 -5.24 -8.13
N PRO A 85 -3.70 -5.54 -9.42
CA PRO A 85 -4.01 -6.92 -9.83
C PRO A 85 -2.88 -7.89 -9.51
N PHE A 86 -1.62 -7.47 -9.64
CA PHE A 86 -0.45 -8.30 -9.34
C PHE A 86 -0.22 -8.47 -7.84
N ILE A 87 -0.51 -7.44 -7.03
CA ILE A 87 -0.48 -7.54 -5.57
C ILE A 87 -1.55 -8.53 -5.09
N LEU A 88 -2.78 -8.43 -5.61
CA LEU A 88 -3.86 -9.35 -5.28
C LEU A 88 -3.51 -10.79 -5.70
N MET A 89 -2.90 -10.97 -6.87
CA MET A 89 -2.44 -12.28 -7.31
C MET A 89 -1.33 -12.82 -6.41
N ALA A 90 -0.34 -12.01 -6.03
CA ALA A 90 0.71 -12.41 -5.08
C ALA A 90 0.12 -12.83 -3.72
N GLY A 91 -0.87 -12.09 -3.22
CA GLY A 91 -1.62 -12.43 -2.01
C GLY A 91 -2.41 -13.74 -2.15
N ALA A 92 -3.05 -13.96 -3.30
CA ALA A 92 -3.79 -15.20 -3.58
C ALA A 92 -2.86 -16.42 -3.63
N VAL A 93 -1.69 -16.31 -4.28
CA VAL A 93 -0.67 -17.37 -4.29
C VAL A 93 -0.09 -17.61 -2.90
N ALA A 94 0.17 -16.55 -2.13
CA ALA A 94 0.59 -16.69 -0.74
C ALA A 94 -0.45 -17.43 0.10
N LEU A 95 -1.73 -17.07 -0.04
CA LEU A 95 -2.83 -17.74 0.65
C LEU A 95 -2.98 -19.19 0.20
N GLU A 96 -2.85 -19.48 -1.09
CA GLU A 96 -2.85 -20.86 -1.62
C GLU A 96 -1.75 -21.69 -0.96
N HIS A 97 -0.51 -21.20 -0.93
CA HIS A 97 0.60 -21.89 -0.28
C HIS A 97 0.38 -22.12 1.22
N LEU A 98 -0.26 -21.17 1.90
CA LEU A 98 -0.58 -21.29 3.32
C LEU A 98 -1.66 -22.36 3.57
N LEU A 99 -2.63 -22.50 2.67
CA LEU A 99 -3.77 -23.41 2.81
C LEU A 99 -3.57 -24.78 2.15
N SER A 100 -2.53 -24.96 1.34
CA SER A 100 -2.26 -26.21 0.61
C SER A 100 -1.68 -27.31 1.51
N ASP A 101 -2.17 -28.53 1.33
CA ASP A 101 -1.63 -29.75 1.94
C ASP A 101 -0.42 -30.31 1.18
N GLU A 102 0.02 -29.68 0.09
CA GLU A 102 1.20 -30.11 -0.66
C GLU A 102 2.52 -29.70 0.04
N PRO A 103 3.53 -30.58 0.12
CA PRO A 103 4.84 -30.19 0.64
C PRO A 103 5.48 -29.06 -0.18
N LEU A 104 5.80 -27.95 0.48
CA LEU A 104 6.51 -26.81 -0.11
C LEU A 104 8.02 -26.95 0.13
N ASP A 105 8.62 -27.93 -0.55
CA ASP A 105 10.05 -28.19 -0.55
C ASP A 105 10.68 -27.89 -1.92
N GLY A 106 11.98 -28.16 -2.08
CA GLY A 106 12.66 -27.94 -3.36
C GLY A 106 12.06 -28.72 -4.54
N ARG A 107 11.35 -29.82 -4.31
CA ARG A 107 10.70 -30.62 -5.36
C ARG A 107 9.48 -29.90 -5.92
N TYR A 108 8.80 -29.08 -5.11
CA TYR A 108 7.67 -28.26 -5.56
C TYR A 108 8.03 -27.43 -6.80
N VAL A 109 9.23 -26.84 -6.82
CA VAL A 109 9.71 -26.01 -7.93
C VAL A 109 9.79 -26.79 -9.24
N PHE A 110 10.21 -28.05 -9.18
CA PHE A 110 10.35 -28.92 -10.35
C PHE A 110 9.05 -29.62 -10.75
N ASN A 111 8.16 -29.89 -9.78
CA ASN A 111 6.87 -30.51 -10.03
C ASN A 111 5.86 -29.51 -10.64
N HIS A 112 6.01 -28.22 -10.34
CA HIS A 112 5.10 -27.16 -10.77
C HIS A 112 5.79 -26.04 -11.57
N PRO A 113 6.55 -26.36 -12.64
CA PRO A 113 7.39 -25.39 -13.33
C PRO A 113 6.57 -24.22 -13.88
N TRP A 114 5.37 -24.47 -14.39
CA TRP A 114 4.50 -23.42 -14.91
C TRP A 114 3.97 -22.49 -13.82
N ARG A 115 3.63 -23.02 -12.64
CA ARG A 115 3.22 -22.18 -11.50
C ARG A 115 4.36 -21.28 -11.06
N ILE A 116 5.58 -21.81 -11.00
CA ILE A 116 6.78 -21.03 -10.69
C ILE A 116 7.01 -19.94 -11.73
N VAL A 117 6.96 -20.28 -13.03
CA VAL A 117 7.17 -19.29 -14.11
C VAL A 117 6.10 -18.20 -14.09
N PHE A 118 4.82 -18.54 -13.98
CA PHE A 118 3.75 -17.54 -13.95
C PHE A 118 3.80 -16.68 -12.68
N THR A 119 4.07 -17.29 -11.53
CA THR A 119 4.26 -16.55 -10.28
C THR A 119 5.47 -15.63 -10.38
N ALA A 120 6.60 -16.09 -10.94
CA ALA A 120 7.79 -15.28 -11.11
C ALA A 120 7.56 -14.10 -12.07
N LEU A 121 6.82 -14.33 -13.16
CA LEU A 121 6.49 -13.29 -14.11
C LEU A 121 5.60 -12.22 -13.48
N ALA A 122 4.56 -12.63 -12.76
CA ALA A 122 3.56 -11.71 -12.23
C ALA A 122 3.95 -11.08 -10.87
N VAL A 123 4.71 -11.77 -10.01
CA VAL A 123 5.33 -11.13 -8.84
C VAL A 123 6.52 -10.28 -9.29
N GLY A 124 7.33 -10.75 -10.24
CA GLY A 124 8.46 -9.99 -10.79
C GLY A 124 8.04 -8.69 -11.47
N SER A 125 6.87 -8.65 -12.12
CA SER A 125 6.34 -7.44 -12.75
C SER A 125 6.12 -6.31 -11.75
N LEU A 126 5.86 -6.63 -10.47
CA LEU A 126 5.78 -5.62 -9.42
C LEU A 126 7.06 -4.80 -9.31
N GLY A 127 8.23 -5.40 -9.52
CA GLY A 127 9.52 -4.69 -9.48
C GLY A 127 9.68 -3.67 -10.60
N PHE A 128 9.12 -4.00 -11.76
CA PHE A 128 9.05 -3.13 -12.93
C PHE A 128 8.00 -2.02 -12.77
N ILE A 129 6.80 -2.36 -12.28
CA ILE A 129 5.69 -1.42 -12.10
C ILE A 129 6.00 -0.44 -10.97
N GLN A 130 6.36 -0.94 -9.79
CA GLN A 130 6.67 -0.17 -8.61
C GLN A 130 7.67 -0.94 -7.74
N SER A 131 8.95 -0.57 -7.80
CA SER A 131 10.06 -1.36 -7.25
C SER A 131 9.95 -1.70 -5.76
N TRP A 132 9.21 -0.92 -4.98
CA TRP A 132 8.93 -1.18 -3.56
C TRP A 132 7.92 -2.30 -3.30
N ASN A 133 7.06 -2.61 -4.26
CA ASN A 133 6.06 -3.68 -4.11
C ASN A 133 6.69 -5.06 -4.22
N LEU A 134 7.81 -5.19 -4.93
CA LEU A 134 8.48 -6.49 -5.11
C LEU A 134 9.01 -7.05 -3.78
N PRO A 135 9.79 -6.32 -2.95
CA PRO A 135 10.17 -6.78 -1.62
C PRO A 135 8.96 -7.10 -0.72
N ALA A 136 7.91 -6.27 -0.76
CA ALA A 136 6.70 -6.49 0.03
C ALA A 136 5.96 -7.77 -0.37
N ALA A 137 5.82 -8.03 -1.67
CA ALA A 137 5.19 -9.25 -2.18
C ALA A 137 6.00 -10.50 -1.80
N PHE A 138 7.33 -10.46 -1.95
CA PHE A 138 8.18 -11.58 -1.55
C PHE A 138 8.21 -11.80 -0.03
N PHE A 139 8.09 -10.74 0.76
CA PHE A 139 7.95 -10.87 2.21
C PHE A 139 6.66 -11.63 2.57
N VAL A 140 5.52 -11.23 2.01
CA VAL A 140 4.22 -11.88 2.27
C VAL A 140 4.23 -13.34 1.78
N LEU A 141 4.68 -13.57 0.55
CA LEU A 141 4.78 -14.91 -0.02
C LEU A 141 5.74 -15.80 0.78
N GLY A 142 6.93 -15.29 1.11
CA GLY A 142 7.92 -16.01 1.90
C GLY A 142 7.43 -16.31 3.31
N ALA A 143 6.71 -15.39 3.95
CA ALA A 143 6.09 -15.62 5.25
C ALA A 143 5.01 -16.70 5.18
N ALA A 144 4.19 -16.74 4.12
CA ALA A 144 3.17 -17.75 3.94
C ALA A 144 3.77 -19.15 3.72
N VAL A 145 4.78 -19.28 2.85
CA VAL A 145 5.51 -20.54 2.63
C VAL A 145 6.20 -21.00 3.91
N LEU A 146 6.85 -20.09 4.63
CA LEU A 146 7.51 -20.39 5.90
C LEU A 146 6.53 -20.85 6.97
N LEU A 147 5.40 -20.16 7.11
CA LEU A 147 4.37 -20.52 8.07
C LEU A 147 3.75 -21.89 7.74
N SER A 148 3.46 -22.15 6.47
CA SER A 148 2.98 -23.46 5.98
C SER A 148 3.95 -24.59 6.37
N ASN A 149 5.24 -24.40 6.11
CA ASN A 149 6.27 -25.37 6.48
C ASN A 149 6.44 -25.49 8.01
N VAL A 150 6.41 -24.39 8.76
CA VAL A 150 6.47 -24.43 10.23
C VAL A 150 5.31 -25.23 10.82
N ILE A 151 4.09 -25.05 10.29
CA ILE A 151 2.92 -25.84 10.71
C ILE A 151 3.13 -27.32 10.39
N ARG A 152 3.54 -27.64 9.16
CA ARG A 152 3.79 -29.03 8.71
C ARG A 152 4.85 -29.75 9.55
N TYR A 153 5.94 -29.07 9.88
CA TYR A 153 7.03 -29.60 10.70
C TYR A 153 6.70 -29.63 12.21
N GLY A 154 5.54 -29.09 12.63
CA GLY A 154 5.16 -28.98 14.03
C GLY A 154 6.06 -28.02 14.82
N GLY A 155 6.56 -26.96 14.19
CA GLY A 155 7.36 -25.90 14.83
C GLY A 155 8.52 -25.38 13.99
N TRP A 156 9.27 -24.43 14.57
CA TRP A 156 10.43 -23.77 13.95
C TRP A 156 11.63 -24.71 13.85
N ARG A 157 11.69 -25.50 12.76
CA ARG A 157 12.78 -26.46 12.51
C ARG A 157 13.67 -26.00 11.36
N ARG A 158 14.93 -26.44 11.36
CA ARG A 158 15.89 -26.17 10.26
C ARG A 158 15.35 -26.67 8.91
N GLY A 159 14.65 -27.80 8.89
CA GLY A 159 13.99 -28.33 7.70
C GLY A 159 12.94 -27.36 7.14
N ALA A 160 12.06 -26.81 7.98
CA ALA A 160 11.06 -25.84 7.56
C ALA A 160 11.67 -24.59 6.92
N ILE A 161 12.76 -24.06 7.50
CA ILE A 161 13.48 -22.92 6.92
C ILE A 161 14.13 -23.31 5.60
N GLY A 162 14.82 -24.45 5.56
CA GLY A 162 15.50 -24.94 4.35
C GLY A 162 14.55 -25.16 3.17
N ASP A 163 13.43 -25.82 3.41
CA ASP A 163 12.40 -26.09 2.40
C ASP A 163 11.75 -24.78 1.90
N SER A 164 11.50 -23.83 2.81
CA SER A 164 10.96 -22.52 2.43
C SER A 164 11.93 -21.72 1.56
N VAL A 165 13.22 -21.73 1.90
CA VAL A 165 14.27 -21.11 1.08
C VAL A 165 14.37 -21.82 -0.28
N ALA A 166 14.24 -23.16 -0.31
CA ALA A 166 14.29 -23.94 -1.55
C ALA A 166 13.13 -23.64 -2.52
N VAL A 167 12.00 -23.11 -2.03
CA VAL A 167 10.89 -22.63 -2.88
C VAL A 167 11.04 -21.15 -3.23
N VAL A 168 11.28 -20.29 -2.24
CA VAL A 168 11.23 -18.83 -2.41
C VAL A 168 12.46 -18.30 -3.16
N ALA A 169 13.65 -18.85 -2.93
CA ALA A 169 14.87 -18.34 -3.55
C ALA A 169 14.91 -18.56 -5.07
N PRO A 170 14.57 -19.75 -5.61
CA PRO A 170 14.47 -19.93 -7.06
C PRO A 170 13.41 -19.03 -7.71
N LEU A 171 12.26 -18.84 -7.04
CA LEU A 171 11.21 -17.96 -7.51
C LEU A 171 11.67 -16.49 -7.57
N ALA A 172 12.36 -16.02 -6.53
CA ALA A 172 12.96 -14.68 -6.49
C ALA A 172 14.05 -14.50 -7.54
N ALA A 173 14.93 -15.49 -7.70
CA ALA A 173 15.96 -15.48 -8.73
C ALA A 173 15.34 -15.43 -10.14
N LEU A 174 14.33 -16.25 -10.42
CA LEU A 174 13.63 -16.24 -11.71
C LEU A 174 12.93 -14.91 -11.96
N SER A 175 12.29 -14.32 -10.94
CA SER A 175 11.66 -13.00 -11.04
C SER A 175 12.68 -11.91 -11.38
N ALA A 176 13.85 -11.93 -10.73
CA ALA A 176 14.93 -11.01 -11.04
C ALA A 176 15.49 -11.23 -12.46
N LEU A 177 15.63 -12.47 -12.89
CA LEU A 177 16.13 -12.84 -14.22
C LEU A 177 15.18 -12.41 -15.34
N LEU A 178 13.87 -12.65 -15.19
CA LEU A 178 12.86 -12.27 -16.19
C LEU A 178 12.82 -10.75 -16.43
N PHE A 179 13.08 -9.96 -15.39
CA PHE A 179 13.09 -8.50 -15.45
C PHE A 179 14.50 -7.91 -15.47
N LEU A 180 15.53 -8.73 -15.63
CA LEU A 180 16.94 -8.30 -15.69
C LEU A 180 17.20 -7.25 -16.77
N PRO A 181 16.65 -7.36 -18.01
CA PRO A 181 16.85 -6.34 -19.03
C PRO A 181 16.38 -4.95 -18.58
N TYR A 182 15.27 -4.88 -17.83
CA TYR A 182 14.78 -3.62 -17.26
C TYR A 182 15.73 -3.08 -16.20
N TYR A 183 16.17 -3.92 -15.26
CA TYR A 183 17.10 -3.49 -14.21
C TYR A 183 18.45 -3.00 -14.77
N LEU A 184 18.91 -3.54 -15.89
CA LEU A 184 20.16 -3.14 -16.54
C LEU A 184 20.03 -1.88 -17.43
N SER A 185 18.86 -1.65 -18.02
CA SER A 185 18.64 -0.53 -18.95
C SER A 185 17.97 0.70 -18.32
N SER A 186 17.31 0.54 -17.19
CA SER A 186 16.60 1.63 -16.52
C SER A 186 17.55 2.64 -15.89
N SER A 187 17.18 3.92 -15.97
CA SER A 187 17.86 5.03 -15.28
C SER A 187 16.90 5.69 -14.29
N PRO A 188 16.66 5.08 -13.10
CA PRO A 188 15.69 5.62 -12.16
C PRO A 188 16.15 6.95 -11.57
N PRO A 189 15.22 7.87 -11.25
CA PRO A 189 15.54 9.16 -10.62
C PRO A 189 16.17 8.99 -9.23
N PHE A 190 15.95 7.84 -8.58
CA PHE A 190 16.54 7.48 -7.30
C PHE A 190 17.47 6.26 -7.48
N ARG A 191 18.71 6.38 -7.02
CA ARG A 191 19.76 5.34 -7.17
C ARG A 191 20.03 4.51 -5.91
N GLY A 192 19.26 4.71 -4.83
CA GLY A 192 19.44 3.93 -3.61
C GLY A 192 18.68 4.48 -2.40
N LEU A 193 18.87 3.80 -1.28
CA LEU A 193 18.41 4.23 0.04
C LEU A 193 19.23 5.43 0.51
N LYS A 194 18.55 6.49 0.92
CA LYS A 194 19.15 7.58 1.69
C LYS A 194 18.34 7.74 2.96
N LEU A 195 19.02 8.12 4.05
CA LEU A 195 18.30 8.62 5.21
C LEU A 195 17.43 9.79 4.74
N VAL A 196 16.17 9.85 5.17
CA VAL A 196 15.32 11.01 4.94
C VAL A 196 15.93 12.16 5.74
N GLU A 197 16.96 12.80 5.19
CA GLU A 197 17.30 14.14 5.59
C GLU A 197 16.09 14.96 5.16
N VAL A 198 15.37 15.53 6.13
CA VAL A 198 14.44 16.61 5.86
C VAL A 198 15.28 17.73 5.26
N LEU A 199 15.37 17.74 3.94
CA LEU A 199 16.25 18.60 3.19
C LEU A 199 15.74 20.03 3.37
N HIS A 200 16.24 20.72 4.40
CA HIS A 200 16.37 22.18 4.44
C HIS A 200 17.37 22.64 3.37
N ARG A 201 17.27 22.11 2.15
CA ARG A 201 18.00 22.61 0.99
C ARG A 201 17.17 23.74 0.40
N PRO A 202 17.70 24.97 0.38
CA PRO A 202 17.05 26.07 -0.33
C PRO A 202 16.74 25.63 -1.77
N GLY A 203 15.46 25.65 -2.16
CA GLY A 203 15.00 25.27 -3.51
C GLY A 203 14.49 23.83 -3.69
N TYR A 204 14.37 23.02 -2.64
CA TYR A 204 13.65 21.73 -2.67
C TYR A 204 12.19 21.88 -2.18
N PHE A 205 11.36 20.84 -2.40
CA PHE A 205 9.96 20.79 -1.98
C PHE A 205 9.78 21.14 -0.49
N PRO A 206 8.65 21.79 -0.09
CA PRO A 206 8.36 22.08 1.32
C PRO A 206 8.50 20.85 2.22
N GLU A 207 8.92 21.02 3.47
CA GLU A 207 9.09 19.92 4.43
C GLU A 207 7.83 19.05 4.53
N ASP A 208 6.67 19.70 4.61
CA ASP A 208 5.35 19.05 4.65
C ASP A 208 5.10 18.14 3.44
N SER A 209 5.74 18.40 2.30
CA SER A 209 5.64 17.59 1.07
C SER A 209 6.55 16.37 1.05
N THR A 210 7.57 16.35 1.91
CA THR A 210 8.62 15.31 1.92
C THR A 210 8.46 14.33 3.08
N VAL A 211 7.79 14.75 4.15
CA VAL A 211 7.47 13.91 5.31
C VAL A 211 5.98 13.57 5.27
N THR A 212 5.61 12.34 5.66
CA THR A 212 4.21 11.98 5.90
C THR A 212 3.93 12.12 7.39
N PRO A 213 3.17 13.15 7.83
CA PRO A 213 2.72 13.27 9.21
C PRO A 213 1.99 12.03 9.71
N LEU A 214 2.11 11.75 11.02
CA LEU A 214 1.41 10.64 11.66
C LEU A 214 -0.11 10.74 11.44
N ILE A 215 -0.69 11.95 11.48
CA ILE A 215 -2.12 12.14 11.25
C ILE A 215 -2.54 11.69 9.85
N HIS A 216 -1.76 11.98 8.80
CA HIS A 216 -2.06 11.52 7.45
C HIS A 216 -1.95 10.00 7.33
N PHE A 217 -0.94 9.40 7.96
CA PHE A 217 -0.83 7.95 8.06
C PHE A 217 -2.07 7.34 8.73
N LEU A 218 -2.50 7.88 9.87
CA LEU A 218 -3.67 7.41 10.59
C LEU A 218 -4.95 7.61 9.77
N LEU A 219 -5.14 8.76 9.13
CA LEU A 219 -6.28 8.99 8.25
C LEU A 219 -6.36 7.90 7.17
N PHE A 220 -5.23 7.54 6.56
CA PHE A 220 -5.20 6.53 5.50
C PHE A 220 -5.44 5.12 6.01
N TRP A 221 -4.73 4.73 7.07
CA TRP A 221 -4.62 3.33 7.46
C TRP A 221 -5.58 2.93 8.58
N LEU A 222 -5.99 3.85 9.44
CA LEU A 222 -6.86 3.54 10.57
C LEU A 222 -8.19 2.87 10.16
N PRO A 223 -8.91 3.30 9.10
CA PRO A 223 -10.15 2.63 8.68
C PRO A 223 -9.94 1.18 8.27
N LEU A 224 -8.74 0.82 7.81
CA LEU A 224 -8.38 -0.55 7.43
C LEU A 224 -7.82 -1.34 8.62
N LEU A 225 -7.00 -0.69 9.46
CA LEU A 225 -6.36 -1.33 10.62
C LEU A 225 -7.36 -1.67 11.72
N VAL A 226 -8.33 -0.79 12.01
CA VAL A 226 -9.32 -1.01 13.07
C VAL A 226 -10.08 -2.34 12.92
N PRO A 227 -10.73 -2.65 11.79
CA PRO A 227 -11.43 -3.92 11.64
C PRO A 227 -10.50 -5.13 11.69
N VAL A 228 -9.29 -5.01 11.11
CA VAL A 228 -8.29 -6.10 11.11
C VAL A 228 -7.80 -6.40 12.53
N VAL A 229 -7.42 -5.37 13.29
CA VAL A 229 -6.94 -5.51 14.67
C VAL A 229 -8.07 -5.97 15.59
N ALA A 230 -9.28 -5.43 15.42
CA ALA A 230 -10.45 -5.86 16.19
C ALA A 230 -10.77 -7.34 15.95
N PHE A 231 -10.76 -7.78 14.69
CA PHE A 231 -10.95 -9.19 14.34
C PHE A 231 -9.84 -10.08 14.91
N ALA A 232 -8.57 -9.70 14.76
CA ALA A 232 -7.45 -10.46 15.29
C ALA A 232 -7.50 -10.57 16.83
N ALA A 233 -7.82 -9.48 17.52
CA ALA A 233 -7.98 -9.47 18.98
C ALA A 233 -9.15 -10.38 19.42
N TRP A 234 -10.31 -10.27 18.76
CA TRP A 234 -11.45 -11.13 19.02
C TRP A 234 -11.10 -12.61 18.83
N TYR A 235 -10.48 -12.97 17.71
CA TYR A 235 -10.07 -14.35 17.39
C TYR A 235 -9.07 -14.93 18.40
N LEU A 236 -8.11 -14.13 18.86
CA LEU A 236 -7.14 -14.57 19.87
C LEU A 236 -7.77 -14.73 21.26
N LEU A 237 -8.71 -13.86 21.62
CA LEU A 237 -9.41 -13.94 22.90
C LEU A 237 -10.38 -15.13 22.94
N SER A 238 -11.08 -15.44 21.85
CA SER A 238 -12.00 -16.58 21.80
C SER A 238 -11.27 -17.92 21.95
N ARG A 239 -10.09 -18.07 21.35
CA ARG A 239 -9.25 -19.29 21.48
C ARG A 239 -8.63 -19.53 22.86
N ARG A 240 -8.67 -18.54 23.76
CA ARG A 240 -8.18 -18.70 25.15
C ARG A 240 -9.27 -19.18 26.10
N LEU A 241 -10.53 -19.15 25.66
CA LEU A 241 -11.69 -19.55 26.46
C LEU A 241 -12.12 -21.01 26.19
N ASP A 242 -11.59 -21.62 25.12
CA ASP A 242 -11.70 -23.04 24.78
C ASP A 242 -10.44 -23.81 25.24
#